data_AF-X1AN19-F1
#
_entry.id   AF-X1AN19-F1
#
_cell.length_a   1.000
_cell.length_b   1.000
_cell.length_c   1.000
_cell.angle_alpha   90.00
_cell.angle_beta   90.00
_cell.angle_gamma   90.00
#
_symmetry.space_group_name_H-M   'P 1'
#
loop_
_entity.id
_entity.type
_entity.pdbx_description
1 polymer ?
#
loop_
_entity_poly.entity_id
_entity_poly.type
_entity_poly.pdbx_seq_one_letter_code
_entity_poly.pdbx_strand_id
1 'polypeptide(L)'
;MVLIGLETTRFGVGIGRVKINVYYGSFIFVLIAISGMIVVFLLKEKPRDEKARSIDMVIITFSALFYGIAFGLAVYHTIAYNLESLNLFLLALVGIIWFLSLYYGRDWKYKEILKNIIISVSFSFGLIYGASLNTTLIPAIIYLFFGAVFLLQISKDIINECKHIDREDKESFTPIATIIGEEKSQKLSMILDILVILFLIIPMFPDFPNIFAQSFYIYTTIITIVIVGIAALLSYRMNNE
;
A
#
# COMPACT_ATOMS: atom_id res chain seq x y z
N MET A 1 -0.56 1.71 9.39
CA MET A 1 0.00 0.43 8.88
C MET A 1 1.28 0.03 9.61
N VAL A 2 2.31 0.88 9.67
CA VAL A 2 3.55 0.59 10.43
C VAL A 2 3.32 0.18 11.87
N LEU A 3 2.49 0.95 12.59
CA LEU A 3 2.17 0.65 13.99
C LEU A 3 1.58 -0.75 14.16
N ILE A 4 0.69 -1.19 13.25
CA ILE A 4 0.07 -2.51 13.34
C ILE A 4 1.13 -3.61 13.19
N GLY A 5 2.01 -3.49 12.19
CA GLY A 5 3.11 -4.45 11.98
C GLY A 5 4.04 -4.52 13.19
N LEU A 6 4.41 -3.35 13.73
CA LEU A 6 5.30 -3.21 14.87
C LEU A 6 4.68 -3.76 16.17
N GLU A 7 3.42 -3.42 16.45
CA GLU A 7 2.70 -3.88 17.64
C GLU A 7 2.47 -5.40 17.60
N THR A 8 2.31 -5.98 16.41
CA THR A 8 2.15 -7.44 16.25
C THR A 8 3.44 -8.19 16.55
N THR A 9 4.61 -7.57 16.32
CA THR A 9 5.93 -8.18 16.55
C THR A 9 6.64 -7.66 17.80
N ARG A 10 5.95 -6.93 18.68
CA ARG A 10 6.55 -6.32 19.88
C ARG A 10 6.91 -7.31 20.99
N PHE A 11 6.33 -8.50 21.00
CA PHE A 11 6.53 -9.48 22.06
C PHE A 11 7.97 -9.99 22.05
N GLY A 12 8.65 -9.96 23.20
CA GLY A 12 10.08 -10.30 23.30
C GLY A 12 11.03 -9.15 22.93
N VAL A 13 10.50 -7.98 22.54
CA VAL A 13 11.29 -6.78 22.26
C VAL A 13 11.22 -5.83 23.46
N GLY A 14 12.36 -5.32 23.92
CA GLY A 14 12.41 -4.36 25.02
C GLY A 14 11.60 -3.08 24.73
N ILE A 15 10.85 -2.59 25.71
CA ILE A 15 9.93 -1.44 25.57
C ILE A 15 10.64 -0.20 25.00
N GLY A 16 11.89 0.05 25.38
CA GLY A 16 12.69 1.15 24.84
C GLY A 16 12.90 1.05 23.32
N ARG A 17 13.22 -0.16 22.83
CA ARG A 17 13.40 -0.44 21.41
C ARG A 17 12.10 -0.32 20.63
N VAL A 18 10.98 -0.80 21.19
CA VAL A 18 9.65 -0.63 20.60
C VAL A 18 9.32 0.85 20.40
N LYS A 19 9.54 1.70 21.43
CA LYS A 19 9.29 3.14 21.34
C LYS A 19 10.13 3.80 20.24
N ILE A 20 11.42 3.50 20.18
CA ILE A 20 12.33 4.03 19.15
C ILE A 20 11.88 3.60 17.76
N ASN A 21 11.55 2.32 17.59
CA ASN A 21 11.04 1.77 16.33
C ASN A 21 9.73 2.45 15.90
N VAL A 22 8.86 2.82 16.84
CA VAL A 22 7.62 3.57 16.54
C VAL A 22 7.95 4.95 15.97
N TYR A 23 8.87 5.69 16.58
CA TYR A 23 9.25 7.03 16.12
C TYR A 23 9.96 6.99 14.77
N TYR A 24 11.08 6.27 14.67
CA TYR A 24 11.87 6.20 13.44
C TYR A 24 11.11 5.48 12.34
N GLY A 25 10.50 4.33 12.63
CA GLY A 25 9.77 3.54 11.65
C GLY A 25 8.60 4.30 11.04
N SER A 26 7.79 4.98 11.85
CA SER A 26 6.67 5.77 11.33
C SER A 26 7.15 6.95 10.48
N PHE A 27 8.21 7.64 10.92
CA PHE A 27 8.76 8.77 10.19
C PHE A 27 9.38 8.37 8.85
N ILE A 28 10.20 7.32 8.84
CA ILE A 28 10.80 6.74 7.63
C ILE A 28 9.69 6.33 6.64
N PHE A 29 8.65 5.65 7.12
CA PHE A 29 7.53 5.24 6.28
C PHE A 29 6.75 6.40 5.68
N VAL A 30 6.55 7.51 6.42
CA VAL A 30 5.90 8.71 5.87
C VAL A 30 6.71 9.29 4.72
N LEU A 31 8.03 9.39 4.85
CA LEU A 31 8.89 9.90 3.77
C LEU A 31 8.85 9.00 2.52
N ILE A 32 8.86 7.69 2.73
CA ILE A 32 8.66 6.65 1.71
C ILE A 32 7.31 6.80 1.01
N ALA A 33 6.24 6.97 1.77
CA ALA A 33 4.89 7.17 1.23
C ALA A 33 4.80 8.48 0.42
N ILE A 34 5.40 9.57 0.91
CA ILE A 34 5.48 10.84 0.17
C ILE A 34 6.21 10.63 -1.16
N SER A 35 7.39 9.99 -1.14
CA SER A 35 8.13 9.67 -2.36
C SER A 35 7.27 8.87 -3.35
N GLY A 36 6.59 7.83 -2.88
CA GLY A 36 5.75 7.01 -3.76
C GLY A 36 4.54 7.74 -4.32
N MET A 37 3.93 8.63 -3.55
CA MET A 37 2.83 9.47 -4.03
C MET A 37 3.29 10.46 -5.12
N ILE A 38 4.53 10.94 -5.04
CA ILE A 38 5.14 11.77 -6.09
C ILE A 38 5.34 10.95 -7.39
N VAL A 39 5.79 9.70 -7.28
CA VAL A 39 5.87 8.78 -8.45
C VAL A 39 4.50 8.58 -9.08
N VAL A 40 3.48 8.32 -8.27
CA VAL A 40 2.08 8.15 -8.73
C VAL A 40 1.58 9.41 -9.43
N PHE A 41 1.88 10.60 -8.90
CA PHE A 41 1.52 11.86 -9.54
C PHE A 41 2.12 11.98 -10.95
N LEU A 42 3.40 11.62 -11.11
CA LEU A 42 4.09 11.66 -12.39
C LEU A 42 3.53 10.65 -13.41
N LEU A 43 3.03 9.50 -12.94
CA LEU A 43 2.38 8.49 -13.81
C LEU A 43 1.00 8.96 -14.32
N LYS A 44 0.33 9.86 -13.60
CA LYS A 44 -0.97 10.42 -14.01
C LYS A 44 -0.84 11.51 -15.08
N GLU A 45 0.25 12.28 -15.07
CA GLU A 45 0.41 13.39 -16.01
C GLU A 45 0.74 12.90 -17.45
N LYS A 46 0.14 13.55 -18.46
CA LYS A 46 0.52 13.33 -19.86
C LYS A 46 1.98 13.77 -20.08
N PRO A 47 2.72 13.11 -20.98
CA PRO A 47 3.95 13.70 -21.53
C PRO A 47 3.57 15.04 -22.18
N ARG A 48 4.17 16.12 -21.68
CA ARG A 48 3.95 17.50 -22.14
C ARG A 48 5.22 17.99 -22.86
N ASP A 49 5.09 19.08 -23.63
CA ASP A 49 6.16 19.77 -24.37
C ASP A 49 7.46 20.00 -23.57
N GLU A 50 8.55 20.38 -24.24
CA GLU A 50 9.89 20.59 -23.65
C GLU A 50 9.91 21.34 -22.29
N LYS A 51 9.05 22.33 -22.08
CA LYS A 51 8.92 23.03 -20.78
C LYS A 51 8.51 22.11 -19.63
N ALA A 52 7.66 21.12 -19.87
CA ALA A 52 7.21 20.19 -18.85
C ALA A 52 8.25 19.12 -18.50
N ARG A 53 9.21 18.85 -19.38
CA ARG A 53 10.35 17.97 -19.07
C ARG A 53 11.21 18.52 -17.93
N SER A 54 11.27 19.85 -17.79
CA SER A 54 11.93 20.50 -16.64
C SER A 54 11.17 20.29 -15.32
N ILE A 55 9.83 20.29 -15.37
CA ILE A 55 8.98 20.05 -14.20
C ILE A 55 9.06 18.59 -13.77
N ASP A 56 9.04 17.65 -14.73
CA ASP A 56 9.23 16.22 -14.46
C ASP A 56 10.55 15.94 -13.74
N MET A 57 11.66 16.56 -14.18
CA MET A 57 12.96 16.41 -13.52
C MET A 57 12.94 16.91 -12.08
N VAL A 58 12.24 18.02 -11.80
CA VAL A 58 12.06 18.52 -10.44
C VAL A 58 11.27 17.53 -9.59
N ILE A 59 10.15 17.01 -10.11
CA ILE A 59 9.31 16.01 -9.44
C ILE A 59 10.11 14.73 -9.12
N ILE A 60 10.85 14.20 -10.11
CA ILE A 60 11.73 13.03 -9.94
C ILE A 60 12.79 13.31 -8.87
N THR A 61 13.41 14.49 -8.90
CA THR A 61 14.43 14.88 -7.92
C THR A 61 13.84 14.93 -6.51
N PHE A 62 12.64 15.48 -6.33
CA PHE A 62 11.97 15.48 -5.03
C PHE A 62 11.63 14.06 -4.55
N SER A 63 11.09 13.20 -5.41
CA SER A 63 10.83 11.79 -5.07
C SER A 63 12.12 11.08 -4.63
N ALA A 64 13.20 11.20 -5.43
CA ALA A 64 14.49 10.62 -5.11
C ALA A 64 15.09 11.19 -3.82
N LEU A 65 14.90 12.48 -3.54
CA LEU A 65 15.35 13.13 -2.31
C LEU A 65 14.61 12.56 -1.08
N PHE A 66 13.28 12.49 -1.12
CA PHE A 66 12.49 11.93 -0.01
C PHE A 66 12.85 10.47 0.23
N TYR A 67 12.97 9.66 -0.83
CA TYR A 67 13.42 8.29 -0.71
C TYR A 67 14.83 8.17 -0.15
N GLY A 68 15.78 8.98 -0.64
CA GLY A 68 17.17 8.98 -0.19
C GLY A 68 17.31 9.36 1.28
N ILE A 69 16.58 10.37 1.75
CA ILE A 69 16.52 10.74 3.17
C ILE A 69 15.92 9.58 3.98
N ALA A 70 14.82 8.99 3.53
CA ALA A 70 14.19 7.88 4.23
C ALA A 70 15.11 6.66 4.34
N PHE A 71 15.80 6.31 3.24
CA PHE A 71 16.73 5.20 3.20
C PHE A 71 17.97 5.48 4.06
N GLY A 72 18.53 6.69 4.01
CA GLY A 72 19.64 7.11 4.87
C GLY A 72 19.29 7.06 6.36
N LEU A 73 18.09 7.53 6.72
CA LEU A 73 17.56 7.42 8.08
C LEU A 73 17.34 5.97 8.49
N ALA A 74 16.89 5.10 7.57
CA ALA A 74 16.74 3.69 7.84
C ALA A 74 18.10 3.01 8.10
N VAL A 75 19.12 3.32 7.29
CA VAL A 75 20.49 2.82 7.51
C VAL A 75 21.03 3.26 8.87
N TYR A 76 20.89 4.56 9.19
CA TYR A 76 21.26 5.08 10.50
C TYR A 76 20.52 4.36 11.63
N HIS A 77 19.19 4.24 11.52
CA HIS A 77 18.35 3.58 12.51
C HIS A 77 18.75 2.10 12.71
N THR A 78 19.00 1.38 11.62
CA THR A 78 19.46 -0.02 11.66
C THR A 78 20.80 -0.16 12.37
N ILE A 79 21.78 0.70 12.05
CA ILE A 79 23.12 0.64 12.65
C ILE A 79 23.08 1.10 14.11
N ALA A 80 22.45 2.24 14.41
CA ALA A 80 22.45 2.85 15.74
C ALA A 80 21.73 1.99 16.79
N TYR A 81 20.70 1.23 16.38
CA TYR A 81 19.91 0.39 17.28
C TYR A 81 20.09 -1.11 17.04
N ASN A 82 21.12 -1.49 16.26
CA ASN A 82 21.47 -2.87 15.93
C ASN A 82 20.25 -3.71 15.48
N LEU A 83 19.51 -3.17 14.51
CA LEU A 83 18.39 -3.86 13.89
C LEU A 83 18.88 -4.85 12.83
N GLU A 84 18.04 -5.83 12.51
CA GLU A 84 18.33 -6.78 11.44
C GLU A 84 18.17 -6.11 10.06
N SER A 85 18.90 -6.58 9.05
CA SER A 85 18.96 -5.94 7.73
C SER A 85 17.71 -6.13 6.86
N LEU A 86 16.71 -6.90 7.32
CA LEU A 86 15.49 -7.15 6.54
C LEU A 86 14.75 -5.85 6.22
N ASN A 87 14.72 -4.89 7.15
CA ASN A 87 14.08 -3.61 6.92
C ASN A 87 14.75 -2.86 5.75
N LEU A 88 16.08 -2.84 5.67
CA LEU A 88 16.83 -2.21 4.58
C LEU A 88 16.60 -2.92 3.25
N PHE A 89 16.58 -4.25 3.25
CA PHE A 89 16.28 -5.04 2.06
C PHE A 89 14.88 -4.72 1.52
N LEU A 90 13.87 -4.70 2.39
CA LEU A 90 12.51 -4.34 2.03
C LEU A 90 12.43 -2.92 1.45
N LEU A 91 13.11 -1.94 2.06
CA LEU A 91 13.15 -0.57 1.54
C LEU A 91 13.82 -0.49 0.17
N ALA A 92 14.93 -1.21 -0.03
CA ALA A 92 15.62 -1.27 -1.30
C ALA A 92 14.71 -1.83 -2.41
N LEU A 93 13.91 -2.87 -2.12
CA LEU A 93 12.93 -3.39 -3.06
C LEU A 93 11.91 -2.33 -3.48
N VAL A 94 11.38 -1.54 -2.53
CA VAL A 94 10.45 -0.46 -2.89
C VAL A 94 11.14 0.63 -3.70
N GLY A 95 12.39 0.97 -3.37
CA GLY A 95 13.23 1.87 -4.17
C GLY A 95 13.38 1.43 -5.62
N ILE A 96 13.65 0.14 -5.84
CA ILE A 96 13.75 -0.45 -7.18
C ILE A 96 12.40 -0.35 -7.91
N ILE A 97 11.29 -0.66 -7.23
CA ILE A 97 9.95 -0.53 -7.81
C ILE A 97 9.68 0.91 -8.23
N TRP A 98 9.99 1.91 -7.40
CA TRP A 98 9.82 3.32 -7.77
C TRP A 98 10.71 3.73 -8.93
N PHE A 99 11.97 3.32 -8.92
CA PHE A 99 12.89 3.60 -10.01
C PHE A 99 12.38 3.04 -11.34
N LEU A 100 11.97 1.77 -11.36
CA LEU A 100 11.39 1.13 -12.54
C LEU A 100 10.10 1.82 -12.98
N SER A 101 9.28 2.26 -12.04
CA SER A 101 8.03 2.96 -12.32
C SER A 101 8.27 4.33 -12.95
N LEU A 102 9.27 5.08 -12.48
CA LEU A 102 9.65 6.36 -13.07
C LEU A 102 10.24 6.20 -14.48
N TYR A 103 11.05 5.16 -14.69
CA TYR A 103 11.78 4.98 -15.94
C TYR A 103 10.93 4.33 -17.05
N TYR A 104 10.14 3.30 -16.71
CA TYR A 104 9.38 2.51 -17.68
C TYR A 104 7.86 2.71 -17.56
N GLY A 105 7.37 3.20 -16.42
CA GLY A 105 5.93 3.22 -16.14
C GLY A 105 5.15 4.20 -17.01
N ARG A 106 5.78 5.27 -17.52
CA ARG A 106 5.12 6.30 -18.34
C ARG A 106 4.74 5.79 -19.73
N ASP A 107 5.62 5.01 -20.35
CA ASP A 107 5.41 4.46 -21.69
C ASP A 107 4.67 3.12 -21.66
N TRP A 108 4.31 2.64 -20.46
CA TRP A 108 3.67 1.34 -20.34
C TRP A 108 2.20 1.41 -20.74
N LYS A 109 1.81 0.52 -21.65
CA LYS A 109 0.43 0.38 -22.15
C LYS A 109 -0.61 0.22 -21.02
N TYR A 110 -0.20 -0.33 -19.87
CA TYR A 110 -1.06 -0.57 -18.71
C TYR A 110 -0.64 0.26 -17.48
N LYS A 111 -0.16 1.50 -17.70
CA LYS A 111 0.28 2.42 -16.62
C LYS A 111 -0.74 2.59 -15.48
N GLU A 112 -2.04 2.48 -15.75
CA GLU A 112 -3.10 2.57 -14.73
C GLU A 112 -3.10 1.38 -13.77
N ILE A 113 -2.86 0.17 -14.29
CA ILE A 113 -2.68 -1.03 -13.46
C ILE A 113 -1.43 -0.85 -12.60
N LEU A 114 -0.34 -0.35 -13.17
CA LEU A 114 0.89 -0.06 -12.42
C LEU A 114 0.64 0.90 -11.27
N LYS A 115 -0.04 2.01 -11.57
CA LYS A 115 -0.41 3.05 -10.61
C LYS A 115 -1.20 2.43 -9.44
N ASN A 116 -2.23 1.65 -9.72
CA ASN A 116 -3.04 1.01 -8.68
C ASN A 116 -2.23 0.01 -7.85
N ILE A 117 -1.33 -0.75 -8.49
CA ILE A 117 -0.40 -1.63 -7.78
C ILE A 117 0.54 -0.83 -6.88
N ILE A 118 1.17 0.25 -7.37
CA ILE A 118 2.10 1.09 -6.59
C ILE A 118 1.38 1.72 -5.40
N ILE A 119 0.18 2.27 -5.60
CA ILE A 119 -0.63 2.84 -4.51
C ILE A 119 -0.91 1.75 -3.47
N SER A 120 -1.41 0.60 -3.93
CA SER A 120 -1.78 -0.50 -3.04
C SER A 120 -0.59 -1.05 -2.26
N VAL A 121 0.56 -1.26 -2.92
CA VAL A 121 1.82 -1.63 -2.25
C VAL A 121 2.24 -0.54 -1.27
N SER A 122 2.21 0.74 -1.64
CA SER A 122 2.63 1.83 -0.75
C SER A 122 1.81 1.88 0.53
N PHE A 123 0.50 1.63 0.45
CA PHE A 123 -0.38 1.54 1.61
C PHE A 123 -0.11 0.27 2.44
N SER A 124 -0.08 -0.90 1.82
CA SER A 124 0.01 -2.18 2.55
C SER A 124 1.42 -2.50 3.06
N PHE A 125 2.47 -2.07 2.36
CA PHE A 125 3.88 -2.32 2.69
C PHE A 125 4.26 -1.86 4.09
N GLY A 126 3.59 -0.83 4.62
CA GLY A 126 3.79 -0.37 6.00
C GLY A 126 3.62 -1.49 7.03
N LEU A 127 2.77 -2.50 6.78
CA LEU A 127 2.59 -3.65 7.67
C LEU A 127 3.85 -4.52 7.75
N ILE A 128 4.39 -4.92 6.59
CA ILE A 128 5.59 -5.76 6.50
C ILE A 128 6.81 -4.97 7.00
N TYR A 129 6.93 -3.71 6.59
CA TYR A 129 8.00 -2.84 7.06
C TYR A 129 7.98 -2.66 8.57
N GLY A 130 6.82 -2.34 9.16
CA GLY A 130 6.69 -2.18 10.61
C GLY A 130 7.05 -3.45 11.39
N ALA A 131 6.66 -4.62 10.87
CA ALA A 131 7.03 -5.91 11.45
C ALA A 131 8.54 -6.15 11.43
N SER A 132 9.19 -5.83 10.29
CA SER A 132 10.62 -6.04 10.06
C SER A 132 11.54 -5.23 10.98
N LEU A 133 11.02 -4.18 11.64
CA LEU A 133 11.78 -3.38 12.61
C LEU A 133 12.09 -4.15 13.91
N ASN A 134 11.31 -5.19 14.21
CA ASN A 134 11.43 -5.99 15.41
C ASN A 134 11.97 -7.41 15.15
N THR A 135 11.68 -8.00 13.99
CA THR A 135 12.03 -9.40 13.66
C THR A 135 12.18 -9.63 12.16
N THR A 136 13.10 -10.49 11.77
CA THR A 136 13.22 -11.07 10.42
C THR A 136 12.13 -12.11 10.14
N LEU A 137 11.67 -12.82 11.16
CA LEU A 137 10.63 -13.84 11.04
C LEU A 137 9.26 -13.17 11.18
N ILE A 138 8.82 -12.54 10.09
CA ILE A 138 7.52 -11.86 10.02
C ILE A 138 6.39 -12.89 10.17
N PRO A 139 5.50 -12.74 11.18
CA PRO A 139 4.37 -13.65 11.37
C PRO A 139 3.43 -13.72 10.16
N ALA A 140 2.89 -14.92 9.90
CA ALA A 140 1.95 -15.17 8.79
C ALA A 140 0.75 -14.21 8.77
N ILE A 141 0.24 -13.85 9.95
CA ILE A 141 -0.86 -12.88 10.13
C ILE A 141 -0.59 -11.52 9.48
N ILE A 142 0.66 -11.07 9.44
CA ILE A 142 1.03 -9.78 8.85
C ILE A 142 0.94 -9.83 7.32
N TYR A 143 1.31 -10.96 6.71
CA TYR A 143 1.12 -11.17 5.27
C TYR A 143 -0.36 -11.26 4.89
N LEU A 144 -1.20 -11.83 5.77
CA LEU A 144 -2.65 -11.86 5.56
C LEU A 144 -3.24 -10.45 5.61
N PHE A 145 -2.85 -9.62 6.59
CA PHE A 145 -3.26 -8.21 6.59
C PHE A 145 -2.72 -7.43 5.40
N PHE A 146 -1.48 -7.70 5.00
CA PHE A 146 -0.91 -7.09 3.80
C PHE A 146 -1.79 -7.40 2.59
N GLY A 147 -2.17 -8.67 2.41
CA GLY A 147 -3.08 -9.10 1.35
C GLY A 147 -4.45 -8.42 1.43
N ALA A 148 -5.07 -8.40 2.62
CA ALA A 148 -6.35 -7.73 2.83
C ALA A 148 -6.31 -6.24 2.46
N VAL A 149 -5.33 -5.50 2.99
CA VAL A 149 -5.19 -4.05 2.72
C VAL A 149 -4.85 -3.79 1.25
N PHE A 150 -3.99 -4.61 0.66
CA PHE A 150 -3.60 -4.50 -0.74
C PHE A 150 -4.82 -4.71 -1.66
N LEU A 151 -5.56 -5.80 -1.49
CA LEU A 151 -6.73 -6.12 -2.31
C LEU A 151 -7.85 -5.09 -2.12
N LEU A 152 -8.07 -4.62 -0.89
CA LEU A 152 -9.06 -3.59 -0.58
C LEU A 152 -8.73 -2.27 -1.30
N GLN A 153 -7.45 -1.88 -1.32
CA GLN A 153 -7.01 -0.67 -2.00
C GLN A 153 -7.19 -0.78 -3.52
N ILE A 154 -6.84 -1.93 -4.12
CA ILE A 154 -7.10 -2.19 -5.54
C ILE A 154 -8.60 -2.12 -5.84
N SER A 155 -9.43 -2.79 -5.04
CA SER A 155 -10.90 -2.82 -5.22
C SER A 155 -11.47 -1.40 -5.24
N LYS A 156 -11.09 -0.58 -4.25
CA LYS A 156 -11.49 0.82 -4.15
C LYS A 156 -11.07 1.63 -5.37
N ASP A 157 -9.84 1.47 -5.83
CA ASP A 157 -9.31 2.25 -6.96
C ASP A 157 -10.01 1.85 -8.27
N ILE A 158 -10.34 0.58 -8.48
CA ILE A 158 -11.14 0.11 -9.63
C ILE A 158 -12.54 0.76 -9.65
N ILE A 159 -13.25 0.77 -8.51
CA ILE A 159 -14.59 1.39 -8.43
C ILE A 159 -14.52 2.90 -8.64
N ASN A 160 -13.48 3.55 -8.10
CA ASN A 160 -13.28 4.97 -8.34
C ASN A 160 -13.02 5.27 -9.82
N GLU A 161 -12.26 4.43 -10.52
CA GLU A 161 -12.04 4.55 -11.96
C GLU A 161 -13.34 4.39 -12.76
N CYS A 162 -14.26 3.50 -12.37
CA CYS A 162 -15.57 3.38 -13.01
C CYS A 162 -16.37 4.70 -12.95
N LYS A 163 -16.31 5.43 -11.83
CA LYS A 163 -17.04 6.70 -11.65
C LYS A 163 -16.51 7.86 -12.51
N HIS A 164 -15.29 7.74 -13.05
CA HIS A 164 -14.61 8.82 -13.78
C HIS A 164 -14.54 8.56 -15.29
N ILE A 165 -15.13 7.46 -15.80
CA ILE A 165 -15.14 7.12 -17.24
C ILE A 165 -15.73 8.25 -18.08
N ASP A 166 -16.80 8.90 -17.61
CA ASP A 166 -17.53 9.91 -18.39
C ASP A 166 -16.89 11.30 -18.36
N ARG A 167 -15.91 11.54 -17.50
CA ARG A 167 -15.34 12.88 -17.26
C ARG A 167 -13.95 13.08 -17.86
N GLU A 168 -13.28 12.03 -18.30
CA GLU A 168 -11.88 12.09 -18.73
C GLU A 168 -11.70 11.84 -20.23
N ASP A 169 -10.92 12.70 -20.89
CA ASP A 169 -10.60 12.60 -22.32
C ASP A 169 -9.94 11.26 -22.63
N LYS A 170 -10.60 10.46 -23.49
CA LYS A 170 -10.18 9.10 -23.93
C LYS A 170 -8.78 9.04 -24.54
N GLU A 171 -8.21 10.17 -24.97
CA GLU A 171 -6.86 10.27 -25.53
C GLU A 171 -5.74 10.29 -24.47
N SER A 172 -6.08 10.37 -23.18
CA SER A 172 -5.11 10.60 -22.08
C SER A 172 -5.01 9.47 -21.07
N PHE A 173 -6.15 8.81 -20.88
CA PHE A 173 -6.47 8.00 -19.74
C PHE A 173 -7.27 6.82 -20.26
N THR A 174 -6.69 5.62 -20.19
CA THR A 174 -7.40 4.37 -20.41
C THR A 174 -7.55 3.68 -19.05
N PRO A 175 -8.54 4.09 -18.24
CA PRO A 175 -8.83 3.44 -16.96
C PRO A 175 -9.05 1.95 -17.17
N ILE A 176 -8.80 1.15 -16.13
CA ILE A 176 -9.03 -0.30 -16.20
C ILE A 176 -10.47 -0.58 -16.65
N ALA A 177 -11.40 0.26 -16.20
CA ALA A 177 -12.81 0.19 -16.55
C ALA A 177 -13.10 0.42 -18.05
N THR A 178 -12.32 1.21 -18.78
CA THR A 178 -12.44 1.28 -20.25
C THR A 178 -11.80 0.11 -20.98
N ILE A 179 -10.77 -0.53 -20.39
CA ILE A 179 -10.09 -1.68 -21.00
C ILE A 179 -10.95 -2.94 -20.87
N ILE A 180 -11.52 -3.15 -19.68
CA ILE A 180 -12.22 -4.38 -19.31
C ILE A 180 -13.75 -4.22 -19.42
N GLY A 181 -14.25 -2.98 -19.36
CA GLY A 181 -15.67 -2.64 -19.28
C GLY A 181 -16.11 -2.37 -17.84
N GLU A 182 -17.08 -1.48 -17.67
CA GLU A 182 -17.58 -1.06 -16.36
C GLU A 182 -18.17 -2.24 -15.56
N GLU A 183 -19.08 -2.99 -16.17
CA GLU A 183 -19.73 -4.16 -15.57
C GLU A 183 -18.71 -5.20 -15.07
N LYS A 184 -17.71 -5.51 -15.90
CA LYS A 184 -16.65 -6.46 -15.54
C LYS A 184 -15.73 -5.90 -14.44
N SER A 185 -15.50 -4.59 -14.40
CA SER A 185 -14.69 -3.93 -13.38
C SER A 185 -15.39 -3.91 -12.02
N GLN A 186 -16.71 -3.69 -12.01
CA GLN A 186 -17.54 -3.82 -10.81
C GLN A 186 -17.53 -5.27 -10.29
N LYS A 187 -17.70 -6.26 -11.18
CA LYS A 187 -17.58 -7.70 -10.81
C LYS A 187 -16.20 -8.04 -10.24
N LEU A 188 -15.12 -7.52 -10.84
CA LEU A 188 -13.75 -7.72 -10.35
C LEU A 188 -13.57 -7.12 -8.94
N SER A 189 -14.03 -5.89 -8.72
CA SER A 189 -14.01 -5.27 -7.38
C SER A 189 -14.77 -6.10 -6.35
N MET A 190 -15.97 -6.61 -6.68
CA MET A 190 -16.72 -7.48 -5.79
C MET A 190 -15.95 -8.77 -5.43
N ILE A 191 -15.30 -9.41 -6.41
CA ILE A 191 -14.46 -10.59 -6.15
C ILE A 191 -13.29 -10.23 -5.22
N LEU A 192 -12.64 -9.09 -5.43
CA LEU A 192 -11.56 -8.60 -4.57
C LEU A 192 -12.07 -8.35 -3.15
N ASP A 193 -13.23 -7.74 -2.96
CA ASP A 193 -13.82 -7.50 -1.64
C ASP A 193 -14.15 -8.81 -0.90
N ILE A 194 -14.66 -9.82 -1.61
CA ILE A 194 -14.88 -11.16 -1.03
C ILE A 194 -13.55 -11.79 -0.60
N LEU A 195 -12.51 -11.67 -1.42
CA LEU A 195 -11.17 -12.13 -1.04
C LEU A 195 -10.65 -11.37 0.19
N VAL A 196 -10.87 -10.05 0.29
CA VAL A 196 -10.51 -9.27 1.49
C VAL A 196 -11.16 -9.85 2.74
N ILE A 197 -12.45 -10.18 2.68
CA ILE A 197 -13.16 -10.81 3.80
C ILE A 197 -12.50 -12.13 4.20
N LEU A 198 -12.12 -12.98 3.23
CA LEU A 198 -11.41 -14.23 3.51
C LEU A 198 -10.06 -13.99 4.20
N PHE A 199 -9.26 -13.03 3.69
CA PHE A 199 -7.97 -12.67 4.28
C PHE A 199 -8.10 -12.09 5.70
N LEU A 200 -9.25 -11.48 6.04
CA LEU A 200 -9.54 -10.96 7.39
C LEU A 200 -10.08 -12.03 8.35
N ILE A 201 -10.79 -13.04 7.86
CA ILE A 201 -11.33 -14.13 8.69
C ILE A 201 -10.24 -15.10 9.15
N ILE A 202 -9.32 -15.50 8.27
CA ILE A 202 -8.23 -16.44 8.60
C ILE A 202 -7.45 -16.02 9.87
N PRO A 203 -7.02 -14.75 10.03
CA PRO A 203 -6.31 -14.30 11.22
C PRO A 203 -7.20 -14.06 12.45
N MET A 204 -8.49 -14.44 12.46
CA MET A 204 -9.33 -14.39 13.68
C MET A 204 -9.07 -15.56 14.65
N PHE A 205 -8.42 -16.62 14.19
CA PHE A 205 -8.19 -17.86 14.94
C PHE A 205 -6.82 -18.06 15.64
N PRO A 206 -5.80 -17.18 15.57
CA PRO A 206 -4.56 -17.41 16.31
C PRO A 206 -4.67 -17.01 17.78
N ASP A 207 -3.92 -17.74 18.61
CA ASP A 207 -3.76 -17.46 20.04
C ASP A 207 -2.99 -16.15 20.25
N PHE A 208 -3.71 -15.06 20.48
CA PHE A 208 -3.11 -13.83 20.94
C PHE A 208 -2.72 -13.98 22.42
N PRO A 209 -1.49 -13.60 22.81
CA PRO A 209 -1.04 -13.72 24.19
C PRO A 209 -1.77 -12.77 25.16
N ASN A 210 -2.58 -11.83 24.66
CA ASN A 210 -3.32 -10.87 25.47
C ASN A 210 -4.79 -10.83 25.04
N ILE A 211 -5.69 -11.20 25.96
CA ILE A 211 -7.13 -11.28 25.72
C ILE A 211 -7.76 -9.92 25.34
N PHE A 212 -7.28 -8.81 25.92
CA PHE A 212 -7.80 -7.48 25.59
C PHE A 212 -7.41 -7.05 24.17
N ALA A 213 -6.17 -7.32 23.77
CA ALA A 213 -5.71 -7.05 22.41
C ALA A 213 -6.45 -7.92 21.39
N GLN A 214 -6.72 -9.19 21.76
CA GLN A 214 -7.53 -10.10 20.96
C GLN A 214 -8.95 -9.61 20.78
N SER A 215 -9.63 -9.19 21.86
CA SER A 215 -11.00 -8.68 21.79
C SER A 215 -11.11 -7.41 20.95
N PHE A 216 -10.20 -6.45 21.12
CA PHE A 216 -10.18 -5.23 20.33
C PHE A 216 -9.94 -5.55 18.85
N TYR A 217 -9.00 -6.44 18.56
CA TYR A 217 -8.73 -6.90 17.21
C TYR A 217 -9.98 -7.53 16.57
N ILE A 218 -10.61 -8.51 17.22
CA ILE A 218 -11.83 -9.16 16.74
C ILE A 218 -12.93 -8.13 16.46
N TYR A 219 -13.15 -7.18 17.37
CA TYR A 219 -14.14 -6.12 17.20
C TYR A 219 -13.87 -5.28 15.95
N THR A 220 -12.63 -4.81 15.77
CA THR A 220 -12.25 -4.03 14.57
C THR A 220 -12.36 -4.83 13.28
N THR A 221 -12.03 -6.13 13.32
CA THR A 221 -12.11 -7.02 12.15
C THR A 221 -13.56 -7.27 11.77
N ILE A 222 -14.46 -7.51 12.74
CA ILE A 222 -15.90 -7.68 12.46
C ILE A 222 -16.48 -6.41 11.82
N ILE A 223 -16.17 -5.24 12.36
CA ILE A 223 -16.60 -3.96 11.76
C ILE A 223 -16.10 -3.85 10.32
N THR A 224 -14.83 -4.17 10.10
CA THR A 224 -14.22 -4.10 8.76
C THR A 224 -14.91 -5.06 7.79
N ILE A 225 -15.17 -6.30 8.20
CA ILE A 225 -15.90 -7.30 7.40
C ILE A 225 -17.30 -6.80 7.06
N VAL A 226 -18.02 -6.21 8.02
CA VAL A 226 -19.37 -5.65 7.78
C VAL A 226 -19.30 -4.53 6.74
N ILE A 227 -18.36 -3.60 6.88
CA ILE A 227 -18.19 -2.47 5.94
C ILE A 227 -17.84 -2.98 4.53
N VAL A 228 -16.88 -3.89 4.42
CA VAL A 228 -16.48 -4.49 3.13
C VAL A 228 -17.62 -5.30 2.52
N GLY A 229 -18.38 -6.03 3.34
CA GLY A 229 -19.57 -6.76 2.90
C GLY A 229 -20.66 -5.82 2.35
N ILE A 230 -20.90 -4.69 3.00
CA ILE A 230 -21.81 -3.66 2.49
C ILE A 230 -21.29 -3.09 1.16
N ALA A 231 -19.98 -2.80 1.05
CA ALA A 231 -19.39 -2.31 -0.18
C ALA A 231 -19.56 -3.32 -1.34
N ALA A 232 -19.29 -4.60 -1.10
CA ALA A 232 -19.48 -5.66 -2.09
C ALA A 232 -20.95 -5.78 -2.54
N LEU A 233 -21.90 -5.67 -1.60
CA LEU A 233 -23.34 -5.69 -1.91
C LEU A 233 -23.79 -4.47 -2.73
N LEU A 234 -23.25 -3.29 -2.44
CA LEU A 234 -23.54 -2.09 -3.22
C LEU A 234 -22.98 -2.19 -4.64
N SER A 235 -21.76 -2.69 -4.79
CA SER A 235 -21.16 -2.97 -6.10
C SER A 235 -21.98 -3.99 -6.90
N TYR A 236 -22.54 -5.01 -6.23
CA TYR A 236 -23.42 -5.98 -6.88
C TYR A 236 -24.75 -5.35 -7.34
N ARG A 237 -25.36 -4.47 -6.54
CA ARG A 237 -26.61 -3.80 -6.91
C ARG A 237 -26.43 -2.88 -8.12
N MET A 238 -25.34 -2.11 -8.18
CA MET A 238 -25.03 -1.25 -9.32
C MET A 238 -24.89 -2.02 -10.65
N ASN A 239 -24.51 -3.30 -10.59
CA ASN A 239 -24.35 -4.13 -11.78
C ASN A 239 -25.69 -4.64 -12.37
N ASN A 240 -26.78 -4.59 -11.61
CA ASN A 240 -28.08 -5.17 -11.98
C ASN A 240 -29.14 -4.10 -12.31
N GLU A 241 -28.79 -2.81 -12.25
CA GLU A 241 -29.58 -1.68 -12.75
C GLU A 241 -29.17 -1.35 -14.19
#